data_AF-A0A6N8X6E0-F1
#
_entry.id   AF-A0A6N8X6E0-F1
#
_cell.length_a   1.000
_cell.length_b   1.000
_cell.length_c   1.000
_cell.angle_alpha   90.00
_cell.angle_beta   90.00
_cell.angle_gamma   90.00
#
_symmetry.space_group_name_H-M   'P 1'
#
loop_
_entity.id
_entity.type
_entity.pdbx_description
1 polymer ?
#
loop_
_entity_poly.entity_id
_entity_poly.type
_entity_poly.pdbx_seq_one_letter_code
_entity_poly.pdbx_strand_id
1 'polypeptide(L)'
;MSYGASSSNPSVAAVSVSGSTVAVAALATGSTTITVSASDPAGLTATHVFEVAVLVPGPDLTFTGVSPVSAKLAPGRSATFTFGIRNQGTAPSAATTIRAMRSPNPIISGRDTEIGAYALAPLGANEQRAFPLTITVDAGSAAGTIYIGMCVDAVQGESNTRNNCSDGARLTIAVPSAGRGLVARDRPAIRIWAHSPPAGDR
;
A
#
# COMPACT_ATOMS: atom_id res chain seq x y z
N MET A 1 -13.49 -45.69 15.01
CA MET A 1 -13.84 -44.25 14.99
C MET A 1 -14.27 -43.89 13.58
N SER A 2 -15.32 -43.09 13.45
CA SER A 2 -15.76 -42.52 12.17
C SER A 2 -15.66 -41.00 12.23
N TYR A 3 -15.30 -40.38 11.11
CA TYR A 3 -15.19 -38.94 10.98
C TYR A 3 -16.18 -38.45 9.92
N GLY A 4 -16.76 -37.29 10.15
CA GLY A 4 -17.68 -36.62 9.23
C GLY A 4 -17.32 -35.15 9.09
N ALA A 5 -17.69 -34.54 7.95
CA ALA A 5 -17.61 -33.12 7.75
C ALA A 5 -18.77 -32.65 6.88
N SER A 6 -19.34 -31.48 7.19
CA SER A 6 -20.37 -30.84 6.39
C SER A 6 -20.09 -29.35 6.25
N SER A 7 -20.50 -28.78 5.11
CA SER A 7 -20.44 -27.34 4.83
C SER A 7 -21.85 -26.77 4.89
N SER A 8 -22.03 -25.64 5.56
CA SER A 8 -23.31 -24.92 5.58
C SER A 8 -23.71 -24.36 4.21
N ASN A 9 -22.74 -24.15 3.32
CA ASN A 9 -22.92 -23.73 1.94
C ASN A 9 -21.91 -24.44 1.04
N PRO A 10 -22.24 -25.65 0.54
CA PRO A 10 -21.37 -26.42 -0.34
C PRO A 10 -21.04 -25.74 -1.67
N SER A 11 -21.80 -24.72 -2.09
CA SER A 11 -21.49 -23.94 -3.29
C SER A 11 -20.34 -22.95 -3.07
N VAL A 12 -20.05 -22.56 -1.82
CA VAL A 12 -18.91 -21.69 -1.45
C VAL A 12 -17.67 -22.54 -1.18
N ALA A 13 -17.79 -23.56 -0.34
CA ALA A 13 -16.72 -24.54 -0.13
C ALA A 13 -17.28 -25.94 0.07
N ALA A 14 -16.78 -26.90 -0.71
CA ALA A 14 -17.09 -28.31 -0.57
C ALA A 14 -16.13 -28.98 0.41
N VAL A 15 -16.62 -30.00 1.11
CA VAL A 15 -15.82 -30.78 2.07
C VAL A 15 -15.89 -32.27 1.76
N SER A 16 -14.78 -32.95 1.97
CA SER A 16 -14.69 -34.41 1.90
C SER A 16 -13.86 -34.95 3.07
N VAL A 17 -14.11 -36.19 3.45
CA VAL A 17 -13.40 -36.86 4.55
C VAL A 17 -12.78 -38.14 4.03
N SER A 18 -11.49 -38.35 4.30
CA SER A 18 -10.78 -39.59 4.01
C SER A 18 -9.94 -40.00 5.22
N GLY A 19 -10.29 -41.14 5.83
CA GLY A 19 -9.73 -41.55 7.11
C GLY A 19 -9.99 -40.48 8.18
N SER A 20 -8.93 -39.91 8.73
CA SER A 20 -8.96 -38.81 9.70
C SER A 20 -8.69 -37.42 9.09
N THR A 21 -8.59 -37.31 7.77
CA THR A 21 -8.30 -36.04 7.08
C THR A 21 -9.57 -35.44 6.51
N VAL A 22 -9.80 -34.15 6.79
CA VAL A 22 -10.83 -33.33 6.13
C VAL A 22 -10.16 -32.48 5.06
N ALA A 23 -10.63 -32.57 3.82
CA ALA A 23 -10.21 -31.71 2.73
C ALA A 23 -11.31 -30.69 2.41
N VAL A 24 -10.94 -29.41 2.33
CA VAL A 24 -11.83 -28.30 2.00
C VAL A 24 -11.43 -27.75 0.64
N ALA A 25 -12.36 -27.71 -0.31
CA ALA A 25 -12.16 -27.13 -1.64
C ALA A 25 -12.97 -25.83 -1.76
N ALA A 26 -12.29 -24.71 -2.01
CA ALA A 26 -12.93 -23.43 -2.32
C ALA A 26 -13.56 -23.48 -3.72
N LEU A 27 -14.83 -23.11 -3.84
CA LEU A 27 -15.59 -23.19 -5.09
C LEU A 27 -16.10 -21.84 -5.57
N ALA A 28 -16.63 -21.00 -4.68
CA ALA A 28 -17.15 -19.68 -5.02
C ALA A 28 -16.92 -18.70 -3.87
N THR A 29 -16.88 -17.41 -4.22
CA THR A 29 -16.71 -16.32 -3.25
C THR A 29 -17.86 -16.28 -2.26
N GLY A 30 -17.55 -16.06 -0.98
CA GLY A 30 -18.51 -16.05 0.11
C GLY A 30 -17.89 -16.63 1.38
N SER A 31 -18.71 -16.77 2.44
CA SER A 31 -18.31 -17.53 3.63
C SER A 31 -19.23 -18.72 3.84
N THR A 32 -18.68 -19.76 4.46
CA THR A 32 -19.40 -20.94 4.91
C THR A 32 -18.79 -21.45 6.20
N THR A 33 -19.60 -22.06 7.03
CA THR A 33 -19.15 -22.79 8.21
C THR A 33 -18.93 -24.26 7.87
N ILE A 34 -17.80 -24.81 8.30
CA ILE A 34 -17.51 -26.24 8.25
C ILE A 34 -17.70 -26.84 9.63
N THR A 35 -18.52 -27.89 9.70
CA THR A 35 -18.75 -28.70 10.90
C THR A 35 -18.05 -30.04 10.73
N VAL A 36 -17.11 -30.36 11.62
CA VAL A 36 -16.39 -31.64 11.64
C VAL A 36 -16.88 -32.45 12.84
N SER A 37 -17.22 -33.71 12.64
CA SER A 37 -17.63 -34.63 13.70
C SER A 37 -16.71 -35.85 13.78
N ALA A 38 -16.53 -36.37 14.99
CA ALA A 38 -15.89 -37.65 15.24
C ALA A 38 -16.83 -38.50 16.11
N SER A 39 -16.99 -39.78 15.79
CA SER A 39 -17.76 -40.73 16.58
C SER A 39 -16.91 -41.94 16.96
N ASP A 40 -17.00 -42.38 18.21
CA ASP A 40 -16.39 -43.63 18.65
C ASP A 40 -17.34 -44.83 18.48
N PRO A 41 -16.86 -46.09 18.61
CA PRO A 41 -17.73 -47.26 18.52
C PRO A 41 -18.78 -47.37 19.64
N ALA A 42 -18.63 -46.62 20.73
CA ALA A 42 -19.59 -46.57 21.84
C ALA A 42 -20.70 -45.54 21.59
N GLY A 43 -20.64 -44.78 20.49
CA GLY A 43 -21.65 -43.81 20.08
C GLY A 43 -21.43 -42.39 20.64
N LEU A 44 -20.31 -42.13 21.33
CA LEU A 44 -19.97 -40.77 21.76
C LEU A 44 -19.49 -39.95 20.58
N THR A 45 -19.90 -38.68 20.52
CA THR A 45 -19.53 -37.77 19.44
C THR A 45 -18.84 -36.52 19.96
N ALA A 46 -17.90 -36.01 19.17
CA ALA A 46 -17.29 -34.70 19.34
C ALA A 46 -17.46 -33.89 18.06
N THR A 47 -17.73 -32.60 18.18
CA THR A 47 -17.91 -31.69 17.04
C THR A 47 -16.97 -30.50 17.18
N HIS A 48 -16.37 -30.09 16.06
CA HIS A 48 -15.65 -28.83 15.94
C HIS A 48 -16.19 -28.03 14.77
N VAL A 49 -16.22 -26.71 14.92
CA VAL A 49 -16.81 -25.81 13.94
C VAL A 49 -15.81 -24.70 13.65
N PHE A 50 -15.56 -24.44 12.36
CA PHE A 50 -14.73 -23.32 11.92
C PHE A 50 -15.32 -22.66 10.68
N GLU A 51 -15.01 -21.39 10.47
CA GLU A 51 -15.44 -20.63 9.29
C GLU A 51 -14.41 -20.72 8.16
N VAL A 52 -14.90 -20.80 6.93
CA VAL A 52 -14.12 -20.72 5.69
C VAL A 52 -14.65 -19.56 4.87
N ALA A 53 -13.78 -18.60 4.55
CA ALA A 53 -14.08 -17.50 3.65
C ALA A 53 -13.27 -17.63 2.37
N VAL A 54 -13.96 -17.56 1.22
CA VAL A 54 -13.38 -17.49 -0.11
C VAL A 54 -13.56 -16.06 -0.60
N LEU A 55 -12.45 -15.33 -0.76
CA LEU A 55 -12.48 -13.92 -1.14
C LEU A 55 -12.60 -13.75 -2.65
N VAL A 56 -13.22 -12.65 -3.08
CA VAL A 56 -13.15 -12.20 -4.47
C VAL A 56 -11.69 -11.85 -4.77
N PRO A 57 -11.06 -12.44 -5.80
CA PRO A 57 -9.74 -12.02 -6.24
C PRO A 57 -9.79 -10.54 -6.62
N GLY A 58 -9.01 -9.72 -5.91
CA GLY A 58 -8.96 -8.29 -6.08
C GLY A 58 -7.52 -7.78 -6.13
N PRO A 59 -7.28 -6.60 -6.71
CA PRO A 59 -6.01 -5.92 -6.55
C PRO A 59 -5.82 -5.45 -5.09
N ASP A 60 -4.59 -5.15 -4.73
CA ASP A 60 -4.23 -4.49 -3.46
C ASP A 60 -2.97 -3.66 -3.72
N LEU A 61 -3.12 -2.36 -3.98
CA LEU A 61 -2.01 -1.48 -4.33
C LEU A 61 -1.39 -0.90 -3.07
N THR A 62 -0.14 -1.27 -2.81
CA THR A 62 0.60 -0.83 -1.63
C THR A 62 1.96 -0.30 -2.03
N PHE A 63 2.47 0.68 -1.28
CA PHE A 63 3.87 1.08 -1.41
C PHE A 63 4.75 0.13 -0.60
N THR A 64 5.87 -0.29 -1.17
CA THR A 64 6.82 -1.24 -0.55
C THR A 64 8.01 -0.56 0.12
N GLY A 65 8.19 0.74 -0.11
CA GLY A 65 9.22 1.56 0.53
C GLY A 65 9.66 2.74 -0.33
N VAL A 66 10.61 3.50 0.19
CA VAL A 66 11.19 4.68 -0.47
C VAL A 66 12.71 4.71 -0.28
N SER A 67 13.44 5.12 -1.31
CA SER A 67 14.89 5.33 -1.26
C SER A 67 15.30 6.63 -1.97
N PRO A 68 16.10 7.51 -1.34
CA PRO A 68 16.53 7.43 0.06
C PRO A 68 15.38 7.73 1.03
N VAL A 69 15.43 7.19 2.26
CA VAL A 69 14.43 7.52 3.31
C VAL A 69 14.60 8.93 3.87
N SER A 70 15.75 9.57 3.63
CA SER A 70 15.95 10.98 3.96
C SER A 70 16.96 11.67 3.05
N ALA A 71 16.77 12.97 2.83
CA ALA A 71 17.71 13.82 2.12
C ALA A 71 17.86 15.17 2.81
N LYS A 72 19.01 15.82 2.61
CA LYS A 72 19.29 17.18 3.06
C LYS A 72 19.63 18.04 1.85
N LEU A 73 18.86 19.10 1.61
CA LEU A 73 19.03 19.99 0.47
C LEU A 73 19.20 21.44 0.91
N ALA A 74 19.98 22.21 0.15
CA ALA A 74 19.93 23.66 0.19
C ALA A 74 18.83 24.18 -0.75
N PRO A 75 18.27 25.38 -0.52
CA PRO A 75 17.37 26.02 -1.48
C PRO A 75 17.99 26.07 -2.89
N GLY A 76 17.17 25.82 -3.92
CA GLY A 76 17.59 25.76 -5.33
C GLY A 76 18.20 24.42 -5.76
N ARG A 77 18.24 23.41 -4.89
CA ARG A 77 18.74 22.06 -5.20
C ARG A 77 17.59 21.06 -5.32
N SER A 78 17.89 19.93 -5.95
CA SER A 78 16.96 18.83 -6.16
C SER A 78 17.50 17.51 -5.60
N ALA A 79 16.57 16.59 -5.32
CA ALA A 79 16.84 15.19 -5.01
C ALA A 79 15.77 14.30 -5.64
N THR A 80 16.14 13.06 -5.94
CA THR A 80 15.20 12.04 -6.41
C THR A 80 14.94 11.02 -5.32
N PHE A 81 13.66 10.73 -5.08
CA PHE A 81 13.15 9.70 -4.20
C PHE A 81 12.46 8.63 -5.05
N THR A 82 12.88 7.38 -4.94
CA THR A 82 12.28 6.27 -5.67
C THR A 82 11.36 5.49 -4.74
N PHE A 83 10.07 5.46 -5.08
CA PHE A 83 9.05 4.72 -4.34
C PHE A 83 8.77 3.38 -5.03
N GLY A 84 8.75 2.30 -4.27
CA GLY A 84 8.27 1.01 -4.77
C GLY A 84 6.77 0.93 -4.61
N ILE A 85 6.05 0.55 -5.66
CA ILE A 85 4.61 0.21 -5.60
C ILE A 85 4.41 -1.22 -6.06
N ARG A 86 3.51 -1.93 -5.38
CA ARG A 86 3.20 -3.34 -5.62
C ARG A 86 1.70 -3.54 -5.65
N ASN A 87 1.23 -4.38 -6.56
CA ASN A 87 -0.08 -5.02 -6.40
C ASN A 87 0.10 -6.31 -5.58
N GLN A 88 -0.17 -6.28 -4.27
CA GLN A 88 -0.07 -7.46 -3.40
C GLN A 88 -1.30 -8.36 -3.43
N GLY A 89 -2.32 -7.97 -4.20
CA GLY A 89 -3.54 -8.72 -4.40
C GLY A 89 -3.34 -9.88 -5.36
N THR A 90 -4.42 -10.64 -5.55
CA THR A 90 -4.43 -11.85 -6.39
C THR A 90 -5.04 -11.62 -7.78
N ALA A 91 -5.53 -10.40 -8.05
CA ALA A 91 -6.03 -9.99 -9.36
C ALA A 91 -5.29 -8.73 -9.87
N PRO A 92 -5.22 -8.50 -11.19
CA PRO A 92 -4.62 -7.27 -11.74
C PRO A 92 -5.39 -6.02 -11.32
N SER A 93 -4.68 -4.89 -11.18
CA SER A 93 -5.30 -3.59 -10.95
C SER A 93 -5.71 -2.94 -12.28
N ALA A 94 -6.73 -2.07 -12.24
CA ALA A 94 -6.93 -1.11 -13.31
C ALA A 94 -5.82 -0.04 -13.31
N ALA A 95 -5.73 0.74 -14.39
CA ALA A 95 -4.92 1.96 -14.38
C ALA A 95 -5.49 2.94 -13.35
N THR A 96 -4.62 3.66 -12.66
CA THR A 96 -5.00 4.62 -11.62
C THR A 96 -4.01 5.79 -11.55
N THR A 97 -4.11 6.63 -10.53
CA THR A 97 -3.26 7.82 -10.35
C THR A 97 -2.45 7.71 -9.07
N ILE A 98 -1.15 8.03 -9.14
CA ILE A 98 -0.29 8.28 -7.98
C ILE A 98 -0.25 9.79 -7.74
N ARG A 99 -0.49 10.20 -6.49
CA ARG A 99 -0.40 11.58 -6.00
C ARG A 99 0.84 11.72 -5.13
N ALA A 100 1.76 12.58 -5.51
CA ALA A 100 2.88 12.96 -4.66
C ALA A 100 2.41 13.95 -3.61
N MET A 101 2.77 13.69 -2.35
CA MET A 101 2.27 14.43 -1.19
C MET A 101 3.43 15.06 -0.42
N ARG A 102 3.19 16.27 0.12
CA ARG A 102 4.02 16.96 1.10
C ARG A 102 3.27 17.02 2.43
N SER A 103 3.89 16.44 3.46
CA SER A 103 3.36 16.41 4.82
C SER A 103 4.25 17.19 5.81
N PRO A 104 3.66 17.84 6.83
CA PRO A 104 4.41 18.39 7.95
C PRO A 104 4.94 17.32 8.92
N ASN A 105 4.48 16.07 8.81
CA ASN A 105 4.80 14.98 9.75
C ASN A 105 5.09 13.67 8.96
N PRO A 106 5.61 12.59 9.61
CA PRO A 106 6.02 11.39 8.88
C PRO A 106 4.86 10.53 8.35
N ILE A 107 3.61 10.85 8.70
CA ILE A 107 2.41 10.12 8.27
C ILE A 107 1.91 10.78 6.98
N ILE A 108 1.91 10.01 5.89
CA ILE A 108 1.42 10.44 4.59
C ILE A 108 -0.02 10.01 4.41
N SER A 109 -0.87 10.94 3.95
CA SER A 109 -2.29 10.70 3.74
C SER A 109 -2.84 11.57 2.61
N GLY A 110 -4.03 11.22 2.12
CA GLY A 110 -4.77 12.04 1.15
C GLY A 110 -5.20 13.44 1.65
N ARG A 111 -4.93 13.79 2.91
CA ARG A 111 -5.18 15.12 3.49
C ARG A 111 -3.97 16.05 3.42
N ASP A 112 -2.80 15.50 3.10
CA ASP A 112 -1.58 16.28 2.96
C ASP A 112 -1.62 17.14 1.69
N THR A 113 -0.63 18.01 1.54
CA THR A 113 -0.58 18.89 0.36
C THR A 113 -0.12 18.10 -0.85
N GLU A 114 -0.99 17.95 -1.87
CA GLU A 114 -0.59 17.37 -3.15
C GLU A 114 0.40 18.31 -3.87
N ILE A 115 1.50 17.73 -4.35
CA ILE A 115 2.58 18.44 -5.06
C ILE A 115 2.79 17.92 -6.50
N GLY A 116 2.04 16.91 -6.90
CA GLY A 116 2.06 16.34 -8.25
C GLY A 116 1.13 15.12 -8.37
N ALA A 117 0.74 14.81 -9.60
CA ALA A 117 -0.08 13.64 -9.93
C ALA A 117 0.44 12.96 -11.19
N TYR A 118 0.42 11.62 -11.20
CA TYR A 118 1.02 10.81 -12.24
C TYR A 118 0.17 9.57 -12.55
N ALA A 119 0.11 9.17 -13.82
CA ALA A 119 -0.57 7.95 -14.21
C ALA A 119 0.21 6.71 -13.77
N LEU A 120 -0.48 5.73 -13.20
CA LEU A 120 -0.01 4.37 -12.97
C LEU A 120 -0.74 3.45 -13.94
N ALA A 121 0.03 2.81 -14.82
CA ALA A 121 -0.50 1.74 -15.67
C ALA A 121 -0.94 0.54 -14.81
N PRO A 122 -1.84 -0.32 -15.33
CA PRO A 122 -2.23 -1.56 -14.65
C PRO A 122 -1.02 -2.34 -14.13
N LEU A 123 -1.13 -2.88 -12.92
CA LEU A 123 -0.17 -3.82 -12.35
C LEU A 123 -0.82 -5.19 -12.25
N GLY A 124 -0.18 -6.21 -12.82
CA GLY A 124 -0.57 -7.60 -12.63
C GLY A 124 -0.50 -8.00 -11.15
N ALA A 125 -1.16 -9.11 -10.79
CA ALA A 125 -1.07 -9.65 -9.44
C ALA A 125 0.40 -9.90 -9.07
N ASN A 126 0.82 -9.46 -7.89
CA ASN A 126 2.19 -9.53 -7.38
C ASN A 126 3.24 -8.70 -8.16
N GLU A 127 2.87 -7.97 -9.22
CA GLU A 127 3.76 -7.10 -9.98
C GLU A 127 4.22 -5.92 -9.12
N GLN A 128 5.47 -5.49 -9.33
CA GLN A 128 6.07 -4.34 -8.69
C GLN A 128 6.63 -3.36 -9.70
N ARG A 129 6.59 -2.07 -9.35
CA ARG A 129 7.14 -1.00 -10.16
C ARG A 129 7.86 0.01 -9.28
N ALA A 130 9.00 0.48 -9.76
CA ALA A 130 9.70 1.62 -9.15
C ALA A 130 9.18 2.92 -9.77
N PHE A 131 8.90 3.91 -8.93
CA PHE A 131 8.37 5.20 -9.32
C PHE A 131 9.30 6.32 -8.80
N PRO A 132 10.16 6.91 -9.65
CA PRO A 132 11.05 7.99 -9.25
C PRO A 132 10.31 9.34 -9.18
N LEU A 133 10.57 10.09 -8.11
CA LEU A 133 10.05 11.43 -7.84
C LEU A 133 11.21 12.40 -7.65
N THR A 134 11.38 13.35 -8.56
CA THR A 134 12.36 14.42 -8.37
C THR A 134 11.73 15.64 -7.72
N ILE A 135 12.19 15.96 -6.53
CA ILE A 135 11.80 17.14 -5.75
C ILE A 135 12.84 18.23 -5.92
N THR A 136 12.39 19.42 -6.33
CA THR A 136 13.22 20.64 -6.32
C THR A 136 12.74 21.57 -5.22
N VAL A 137 13.68 22.09 -4.42
CA VAL A 137 13.41 23.11 -3.39
C VAL A 137 13.58 24.48 -4.00
N ASP A 138 12.58 25.36 -3.87
CA ASP A 138 12.69 26.72 -4.38
C ASP A 138 13.82 27.49 -3.69
N ALA A 139 14.56 28.31 -4.44
CA ALA A 139 15.73 29.05 -3.95
C ALA A 139 15.44 30.00 -2.77
N GLY A 140 14.18 30.44 -2.63
CA GLY A 140 13.73 31.29 -1.52
C GLY A 140 13.26 30.55 -0.27
N SER A 141 13.28 29.21 -0.25
CA SER A 141 12.70 28.43 0.85
C SER A 141 13.42 28.67 2.18
N ALA A 142 12.62 28.75 3.25
CA ALA A 142 13.11 28.74 4.62
C ALA A 142 13.76 27.39 4.98
N ALA A 143 14.63 27.40 6.00
CA ALA A 143 15.10 26.15 6.59
C ALA A 143 13.95 25.43 7.32
N GLY A 144 14.01 24.11 7.35
CA GLY A 144 13.03 23.30 8.07
C GLY A 144 13.02 21.86 7.60
N THR A 145 12.16 21.06 8.20
CA THR A 145 11.98 19.66 7.84
C THR A 145 10.55 19.43 7.41
N ILE A 146 10.38 18.72 6.30
CA ILE A 146 9.10 18.23 5.77
C ILE A 146 9.25 16.76 5.40
N TYR A 147 8.12 16.12 5.09
CA TYR A 147 8.09 14.75 4.61
C TYR A 147 7.45 14.70 3.22
N ILE A 148 7.99 13.85 2.37
CA ILE A 148 7.51 13.59 1.02
C ILE A 148 7.05 12.14 0.96
N GLY A 149 5.91 11.90 0.33
CA GLY A 149 5.41 10.54 0.11
C GLY A 149 4.54 10.47 -1.12
N MET A 150 3.93 9.31 -1.33
CA MET A 150 2.97 9.08 -2.40
C MET A 150 1.73 8.38 -1.85
N CYS A 151 0.57 8.73 -2.41
CA CYS A 151 -0.66 7.95 -2.27
C CYS A 151 -1.10 7.51 -3.66
N VAL A 152 -1.65 6.30 -3.78
CA VAL A 152 -2.27 5.81 -5.01
C VAL A 152 -3.79 5.83 -4.87
N ASP A 153 -4.49 6.34 -5.88
CA ASP A 153 -5.95 6.36 -5.89
C ASP A 153 -6.48 4.92 -5.92
N ALA A 154 -7.44 4.63 -5.05
CA ALA A 154 -8.03 3.30 -4.94
C ALA A 154 -8.70 2.87 -6.24
N VAL A 155 -8.62 1.58 -6.56
CA VAL A 155 -9.31 0.97 -7.70
C VAL A 155 -10.52 0.16 -7.25
N GLN A 156 -11.44 -0.11 -8.18
CA GLN A 156 -12.62 -0.92 -7.88
C GLN A 156 -12.20 -2.34 -7.46
N GLY A 157 -12.78 -2.83 -6.35
CA GLY A 157 -12.55 -4.19 -5.86
C GLY A 157 -11.21 -4.38 -5.16
N GLU A 158 -10.51 -3.29 -4.83
CA GLU A 158 -9.26 -3.35 -4.07
C GLU A 158 -9.50 -3.88 -2.65
N SER A 159 -8.74 -4.90 -2.23
CA SER A 159 -9.01 -5.61 -0.97
C SER A 159 -8.68 -4.80 0.27
N ASN A 160 -7.74 -3.87 0.17
CA ASN A 160 -7.41 -2.93 1.22
C ASN A 160 -7.06 -1.58 0.58
N THR A 161 -7.78 -0.53 0.96
CA THR A 161 -7.53 0.83 0.48
C THR A 161 -6.88 1.71 1.54
N ARG A 162 -6.64 1.16 2.75
CA ARG A 162 -6.04 1.87 3.88
C ARG A 162 -4.51 1.85 3.86
N ASN A 163 -3.91 1.06 2.98
CA ASN A 163 -2.47 0.89 2.75
C ASN A 163 -1.98 1.56 1.46
N ASN A 164 -2.80 2.42 0.84
CA ASN A 164 -2.48 3.03 -0.44
C ASN A 164 -1.55 4.25 -0.33
N CYS A 165 -1.06 4.59 0.86
CA CYS A 165 -0.09 5.68 1.06
C CYS A 165 1.24 5.12 1.60
N SER A 166 2.34 5.67 1.10
CA SER A 166 3.70 5.30 1.48
C SER A 166 4.08 5.82 2.88
N ASP A 167 5.16 5.27 3.43
CA ASP A 167 5.89 5.97 4.50
C ASP A 167 6.44 7.32 4.01
N GLY A 168 6.58 8.28 4.93
CA GLY A 168 7.14 9.59 4.63
C GLY A 168 8.66 9.61 4.59
N ALA A 169 9.24 9.99 3.44
CA ALA A 169 10.66 10.27 3.32
C ALA A 169 10.98 11.67 3.86
N ARG A 170 11.97 11.78 4.75
CA ARG A 170 12.31 13.04 5.41
C ARG A 170 13.17 13.93 4.52
N LEU A 171 12.72 15.14 4.25
CA LEU A 171 13.51 16.16 3.55
C LEU A 171 13.82 17.33 4.49
N THR A 172 15.11 17.50 4.78
CA THR A 172 15.62 18.65 5.56
C THR A 172 16.18 19.71 4.64
N ILE A 173 15.61 20.91 4.72
CA ILE A 173 16.10 22.08 3.99
C ILE A 173 17.03 22.86 4.91
N ALA A 174 18.30 22.90 4.54
CA ALA A 174 19.34 23.59 5.28
C ALA A 174 19.76 24.85 4.52
N VAL A 175 19.63 25.99 5.17
CA VAL A 175 20.18 27.25 4.65
C VAL A 175 21.58 27.40 5.27
N PRO A 176 22.63 27.74 4.50
CA PRO A 176 23.90 28.10 5.11
C PRO A 176 23.67 29.24 6.09
N SER A 177 24.18 29.12 7.32
CA SER A 177 24.12 30.21 8.29
C SER A 177 24.81 31.41 7.66
N ALA A 178 24.06 32.44 7.29
CA ALA A 178 24.66 33.71 6.92
C ALA A 178 25.44 34.20 8.15
N GLY A 179 26.76 34.40 8.01
CA GLY A 179 27.54 35.10 9.02
C GLY A 179 26.82 36.39 9.41
N ARG A 180 26.83 36.71 10.72
CA ARG A 180 26.13 37.85 11.33
C ARG A 180 26.05 39.05 10.38
N GLY A 181 24.86 39.36 9.84
CA GLY A 181 24.71 40.54 8.99
C GLY A 181 23.42 40.67 8.18
N LEU A 182 22.71 39.58 7.87
CA LEU A 182 21.45 39.67 7.13
C LEU A 182 20.29 39.27 8.02
N VAL A 183 19.47 40.25 8.41
CA VAL A 183 18.18 40.03 9.07
C VAL A 183 17.36 39.14 8.14
N ALA A 184 16.94 37.97 8.63
CA ALA A 184 15.97 37.10 7.98
C ALA A 184 14.61 37.82 7.92
N ARG A 185 14.44 38.76 7.00
CA ARG A 185 13.13 39.33 6.69
C ARG A 185 12.40 38.33 5.81
N ASP A 186 11.30 37.78 6.34
CA ASP A 186 10.30 36.95 5.65
C ASP A 186 10.84 36.00 4.58
N ARG A 187 11.55 34.93 5.00
CA ARG A 187 11.67 33.80 4.08
C ARG A 187 10.30 33.15 3.92
N PRO A 188 9.76 33.02 2.69
CA PRO A 188 8.50 32.36 2.49
C PRO A 188 8.56 30.91 2.97
N ALA A 189 7.39 30.34 3.27
CA ALA A 189 7.23 28.93 3.60
C ALA A 189 7.96 28.03 2.59
N ILE A 190 8.35 26.82 3.02
CA ILE A 190 8.99 25.84 2.15
C ILE A 190 8.11 25.57 0.92
N ARG A 191 8.65 25.88 -0.26
CA ARG A 191 8.02 25.59 -1.56
C ARG A 191 8.85 24.56 -2.31
N ILE A 192 8.16 23.57 -2.86
CA ILE A 192 8.76 22.49 -3.62
C ILE A 192 7.90 22.16 -4.82
N TRP A 193 8.53 21.60 -5.85
CA TRP A 193 7.85 21.10 -7.05
C TRP A 193 8.30 19.69 -7.35
N ALA A 194 7.35 18.86 -7.75
CA ALA A 194 7.61 17.50 -8.21
C ALA A 194 7.69 17.48 -9.74
N HIS A 195 8.71 16.81 -10.28
CA HIS A 195 8.86 16.62 -11.72
C HIS A 195 8.26 15.28 -12.12
N SER A 196 7.59 15.25 -13.26
CA SER A 196 7.13 14.00 -13.86
C SER A 196 8.32 13.09 -14.13
N PRO A 197 8.23 11.77 -13.83
CA PRO A 197 9.23 10.84 -14.31
C PRO A 197 9.27 10.93 -15.85
N PRO A 198 10.46 10.81 -16.48
CA PRO A 198 10.53 10.74 -17.93
C PRO A 198 9.65 9.59 -18.41
N ALA A 199 8.87 9.84 -19.47
CA ALA A 199 8.02 8.80 -20.07
C ALA A 199 8.91 7.61 -20.44
N GLY A 200 8.76 6.49 -19.72
CA GLY A 200 9.41 5.24 -20.09
C GLY A 200 8.79 4.75 -21.38
N ASP A 201 9.61 4.56 -22.41
CA ASP A 201 9.22 3.88 -23.64
C ASP A 201 8.69 2.49 -23.29
N ARG A 202 7.59 2.13 -23.92
CA ARG A 202 6.82 0.89 -23.69
C ARG A 202 7.62 -0.37 -24.03
#